data_AF-W2T9B6-F1
#
_entry.id   AF-W2T9B6-F1
#
_cell.length_a   1.000
_cell.length_b   1.000
_cell.length_c   1.000
_cell.angle_alpha   90.00
_cell.angle_beta   90.00
_cell.angle_gamma   90.00
#
_symmetry.space_group_name_H-M   'P 1'
#
loop_
_entity.id
_entity.type
_entity.pdbx_description
1 polymer ?
#
loop_
_entity_poly.entity_id
_entity_poly.type
_entity_poly.pdbx_seq_one_letter_code
_entity_poly.pdbx_strand_id
1 'polypeptide(L)' 'MNGSYKPILKRQRKEAQHLMAIHIIIWDGISVAPKCALEAVEGLLRDLMQNDRPFGGKLFII' A
#
# COMPACT_ATOMS: atom_id res chain seq x y z
N MET A 1 5.86 18.48 10.79
CA MET A 1 5.48 18.92 9.43
C MET A 1 4.70 17.78 8.80
N ASN A 2 3.37 17.84 8.80
CA ASN A 2 2.51 16.73 8.39
C ASN A 2 2.12 16.90 6.92
N GLY A 3 2.97 16.42 6.02
CA GLY A 3 2.57 16.19 4.64
C GLY A 3 1.66 14.97 4.61
N SER A 4 0.35 15.17 4.47
CA SER A 4 -0.58 14.09 4.24
C SER A 4 -0.35 13.54 2.83
N TYR A 5 0.54 12.55 2.70
CA TYR A 5 0.69 11.77 1.48
C TYR A 5 -0.63 11.04 1.22
N LYS A 6 -1.54 11.67 0.49
CA LYS A 6 -2.76 11.03 0.02
C LYS A 6 -2.39 10.15 -1.18
N PRO A 7 -2.57 8.83 -1.09
CA PRO A 7 -2.35 7.96 -2.24
C PRO A 7 -3.26 8.37 -3.41
N ILE A 8 -2.65 8.62 -4.58
CA ILE A 8 -3.31 9.18 -5.76
C ILE A 8 -4.16 8.12 -6.50
N LEU A 9 -3.97 6.83 -6.19
CA LEU A 9 -4.60 5.74 -6.90
C LEU A 9 -6.08 5.58 -6.48
N LYS A 10 -6.98 6.08 -7.33
CA LYS A 10 -8.42 5.91 -7.14
C LYS A 10 -8.83 4.46 -7.37
N ARG A 11 -9.68 3.92 -6.48
CA ARG A 11 -10.18 2.54 -6.50
C ARG A 11 -10.84 2.09 -7.81
N GLN A 12 -11.40 3.02 -8.58
CA GLN A 12 -12.06 2.74 -9.87
C GLN A 12 -11.06 2.48 -11.02
N ARG A 13 -9.77 2.73 -10.81
CA ARG A 13 -8.73 2.48 -11.80
C ARG A 13 -8.45 0.98 -11.92
N LYS A 14 -8.10 0.50 -13.12
CA LYS A 14 -7.81 -0.92 -13.35
C LYS A 14 -6.64 -1.41 -12.50
N GLU A 15 -5.63 -0.55 -12.33
CA GLU A 15 -4.45 -0.79 -11.50
C GLU A 15 -4.84 -1.02 -10.03
N ALA A 16 -5.82 -0.25 -9.54
CA ALA A 16 -6.34 -0.40 -8.18
C ALA A 16 -7.09 -1.74 -8.02
N GLN A 17 -7.87 -2.12 -9.02
CA GLN A 17 -8.58 -3.41 -9.03
C GLN A 17 -7.59 -4.59 -9.04
N HIS A 18 -6.54 -4.52 -9.85
CA HIS A 18 -5.48 -5.53 -9.83
C HIS A 18 -4.80 -5.58 -8.47
N LEU A 19 -4.41 -4.43 -7.91
CA LEU A 19 -3.82 -4.37 -6.56
C LEU A 19 -4.75 -4.95 -5.50
N MET A 20 -6.04 -4.68 -5.56
CA MET A 20 -7.01 -5.26 -4.63
C MET A 20 -7.12 -6.78 -4.73
N ALA A 21 -7.01 -7.34 -5.94
CA ALA A 21 -7.06 -8.77 -6.19
C ALA A 21 -5.77 -9.53 -5.78
N ILE A 22 -4.65 -8.82 -5.59
CA ILE A 22 -3.39 -9.41 -5.12
C ILE A 22 -3.49 -9.78 -3.63
N HIS A 23 -3.03 -10.98 -3.30
CA HIS A 23 -3.00 -11.50 -1.93
C HIS A 23 -1.63 -11.41 -1.27
N ILE A 24 -0.56 -11.48 -2.07
CA ILE A 24 0.84 -11.51 -1.61
C ILE A 24 1.63 -10.41 -2.31
N ILE A 25 2.37 -9.62 -1.54
CA ILE A 25 3.31 -8.61 -2.03
C ILE A 25 4.69 -9.01 -1.53
N ILE A 26 5.65 -9.09 -2.45
CA ILE A 26 7.06 -9.33 -2.13
C ILE A 26 7.80 -8.02 -2.40
N TRP A 27 8.46 -7.48 -1.39
CA TRP A 27 9.23 -6.24 -1.50
C TRP A 27 10.71 -6.52 -1.26
N ASP A 28 11.42 -6.76 -2.37
CA ASP A 28 12.88 -6.82 -2.36
C ASP A 28 13.49 -5.41 -2.19
N GLY A 29 14.46 -5.27 -1.28
CA GLY A 29 15.13 -4.00 -1.00
C GLY A 29 14.43 -3.09 0.02
N ILE A 30 13.61 -3.62 0.93
CA ILE A 30 12.99 -2.78 1.97
C ILE A 30 14.03 -2.08 2.87
N SER A 31 15.21 -2.65 3.05
CA SER A 31 16.29 -2.09 3.88
C SER A 31 16.84 -0.77 3.37
N VAL A 32 16.78 -0.54 2.06
CA VAL A 32 17.22 0.70 1.41
C VAL A 32 16.05 1.65 1.13
N ALA A 33 14.80 1.20 1.34
CA ALA A 33 13.62 2.02 1.14
C ALA A 33 13.47 3.05 2.28
N PRO A 34 13.18 4.32 1.97
CA PRO A 34 12.94 5.31 3.02
C PRO A 34 11.63 4.98 3.75
N LYS A 35 11.58 5.30 5.05
CA LYS A 35 10.39 5.04 5.89
C LYS A 35 9.10 5.60 5.29
N CYS A 36 9.16 6.76 4.65
CA CYS A 36 8.00 7.38 4.02
C CYS A 36 7.42 6.55 2.86
N ALA A 37 8.22 5.75 2.16
CA ALA A 37 7.73 4.85 1.12
C ALA A 37 6.89 3.72 1.73
N LEU A 38 7.34 3.16 2.87
CA LEU A 38 6.59 2.14 3.59
C LEU A 38 5.26 2.69 4.13
N GLU A 39 5.29 3.89 4.73
CA GLU A 39 4.09 4.57 5.23
C GLU A 39 3.09 4.89 4.11
N ALA A 40 3.58 5.29 2.93
CA ALA A 40 2.74 5.56 1.77
C ALA A 40 2.07 4.29 1.22
N VAL A 41 2.80 3.17 1.14
CA VAL A 41 2.24 1.87 0.73
C VAL A 41 1.22 1.37 1.75
N GLU A 42 1.50 1.50 3.04
CA GLU A 42 0.57 1.14 4.12
C GLU A 42 -0.74 1.91 4.02
N GLY A 43 -0.67 3.24 3.90
CA GLY A 43 -1.85 4.10 3.73
C GLY A 43 -2.63 3.76 2.46
N LEU A 44 -1.93 3.58 1.34
CA LEU A 44 -2.53 3.20 0.05
C LEU A 44 -3.32 1.90 0.16
N LEU A 45 -2.74 0.86 0.74
CA LEU A 45 -3.39 -0.44 0.79
C LEU A 45 -4.57 -0.48 1.76
N ARG A 46 -4.49 0.24 2.89
CA ARG A 46 -5.65 0.43 3.78
C ARG A 46 -6.79 1.17 3.08
N ASP A 47 -6.48 2.28 2.40
CA ASP A 47 -7.46 3.07 1.65
C ASP A 47 -8.09 2.26 0.52
N LEU A 48 -7.28 1.51 -0.23
CA LEU A 48 -7.76 0.66 -1.33
C LEU A 48 -8.62 -0.50 -0.84
N MET A 49 -8.24 -1.16 0.25
CA MET A 49 -8.94 -2.32 0.78
C MET A 49 -10.10 -1.94 1.73
N GLN A 50 -10.24 -0.65 2.06
CA GLN A 50 -11.25 -0.09 2.97
C GLN A 50 -11.28 -0.81 4.33
N ASN A 51 -10.09 -1.04 4.89
CA ASN A 51 -9.95 -1.62 6.23
C ASN A 51 -8.66 -1.13 6.90
N ASP A 52 -8.63 -1.24 8.22
CA ASP A 52 -7.48 -0.84 9.04
C ASP A 52 -6.47 -1.96 9.30
N ARG A 53 -6.55 -3.07 8.55
CA ARG A 53 -5.59 -4.16 8.69
C ARG A 53 -4.24 -3.70 8.14
N PRO A 54 -3.12 -4.16 8.73
CA PRO A 54 -1.79 -3.92 8.17
C PRO A 54 -1.76 -4.28 6.68
N PHE A 55 -1.25 -3.37 5.85
CA PHE A 55 -1.16 -3.47 4.39
C PHE A 55 -2.50 -3.84 3.72
N GLY A 56 -3.62 -3.40 4.27
CA GLY A 56 -4.96 -3.71 3.77
C GLY A 56 -5.34 -5.20 3.90
N GLY A 57 -4.62 -5.95 4.74
CA GLY A 57 -4.80 -7.40 4.95
C GLY A 57 -4.05 -8.28 3.95
N LYS A 58 -3.11 -7.73 3.19
CA LYS A 58 -2.28 -8.49 2.26
C LYS A 58 -1.10 -9.13 2.99
N LEU A 59 -0.70 -10.32 2.53
CA LEU A 59 0.54 -10.94 3.01
C LEU A 59 1.73 -10.17 2.43
N PHE A 60 2.54 -9.61 3.33
CA PHE A 60 3.71 -8.84 2.96
C PHE A 60 4.97 -9.64 3.29
N ILE A 61 5.79 -9.91 2.27
CA ILE A 61 7.06 -10.63 2.38
C ILE A 61 8.17 -9.64 2.03
N ILE A 62 9.22 -9.63 2.84
CA ILE A 62 10.33 -8.67 2.81
C ILE A 62 11.66 -9.40 2.92
#